data_AF-A0AAX2UIJ8-F1
#
_entry.id   AF-A0AAX2UIJ8-F1
#
_cell.length_a   1.000
_cell.length_b   1.000
_cell.length_c   1.000
_cell.angle_alpha   90.00
_cell.angle_beta   90.00
_cell.angle_gamma   90.00
#
_symmetry.space_group_name_H-M   'P 1'
#
loop_
_entity.id
_entity.type
_entity.pdbx_description
1 polymer ?
#
loop_
_entity_poly.entity_id
_entity_poly.type
_entity_poly.pdbx_seq_one_letter_code
_entity_poly.pdbx_strand_id
1 'polypeptide(L)'
;DKEQTIIKDNLYLYSVNEKAEFGSSGSIGMAQGELLELFHHQSRFVEDEKEGVVPLKVEYVKKKKYELEFIKEIQWELDRRKNIVGTEKGAELIIDEKASFAPGTYVELKADGLKENAHIVWVLAEIHNETRLQRILDGKEELEFKDVKFLKDESGYFHQCYKSNSKANRECNKIGFSLPLTRTNEEEFDKYYALVFAYEDKIKRLPNLSDAYKIIDMSFRVGFGRDDRVQELFTREKLKVFNIYHLNQQKSINSIEEANWFLRAILEDCKTGDFFTYLRTHPQLAGKIAYIYYRFDLINKEFLTSVSEKDKKAYLWDRDDKYSSTIINEILALEYKDGKSFKQFYTKLANDEDRNLKECEDFLQALTQTICEKFNLPLEKVVFFNKEPSTTLLFGAYGNNKIGLNRCLIKTHFETLVKTVFHECRHFYIEKYYHRHMDALSSYVFYSRKTYIDERVIFNGFHKFCDCSQKNLVDCIINRNQNAYEIQPNERDPRYVETFIARNL
;
A
#
# COMPACT_ATOMS: atom_id res chain seq x y z
N ASP A 1 55.09 11.75 -61.00
CA ASP A 1 54.25 12.29 -59.93
C ASP A 1 52.83 12.58 -60.38
N LYS A 2 51.92 11.70 -59.94
CA LYS A 2 50.57 12.04 -59.45
C LYS A 2 50.04 10.78 -58.76
N GLU A 3 50.41 10.61 -57.50
CA GLU A 3 49.72 9.68 -56.60
C GLU A 3 48.25 10.11 -56.53
N GLN A 4 47.35 9.22 -56.93
CA GLN A 4 45.93 9.36 -56.61
C GLN A 4 45.71 8.75 -55.23
N THR A 5 45.52 9.62 -54.24
CA THR A 5 45.12 9.25 -52.88
C THR A 5 43.71 8.67 -52.92
N ILE A 6 43.56 7.37 -52.72
CA ILE A 6 42.25 6.73 -52.56
C ILE A 6 41.75 7.05 -51.14
N ILE A 7 40.67 7.82 -51.05
CA ILE A 7 39.97 8.07 -49.78
C ILE A 7 39.24 6.76 -49.42
N LYS A 8 39.61 6.16 -48.28
CA LYS A 8 38.86 5.06 -47.66
C LYS A 8 37.56 5.62 -47.07
N ASP A 9 36.53 5.77 -47.88
CA ASP A 9 35.20 6.08 -47.37
C ASP A 9 34.49 4.80 -46.91
N ASN A 10 33.88 4.87 -45.73
CA ASN A 10 33.15 3.78 -45.10
C ASN A 10 31.86 3.49 -45.90
N LEU A 11 31.68 2.24 -46.35
CA LEU A 11 30.46 1.79 -47.02
C LEU A 11 29.40 1.41 -45.96
N TYR A 12 28.21 2.04 -46.01
CA TYR A 12 27.09 1.72 -45.12
C TYR A 12 26.00 0.95 -45.89
N LEU A 13 25.64 -0.23 -45.40
CA LEU A 13 24.56 -1.06 -45.94
C LEU A 13 23.30 -0.92 -45.09
N TYR A 14 22.15 -0.72 -45.75
CA TYR A 14 20.85 -0.62 -45.11
C TYR A 14 19.90 -1.70 -45.66
N SER A 15 19.13 -2.34 -44.77
CA SER A 15 18.07 -3.29 -45.16
C SER A 15 16.77 -2.51 -45.39
N VAL A 16 16.27 -2.58 -46.62
CA VAL A 16 15.06 -1.88 -47.05
C VAL A 16 14.10 -2.88 -47.70
N ASN A 17 12.82 -2.86 -47.33
CA ASN A 17 11.82 -3.70 -47.96
C ASN A 17 11.36 -3.14 -49.34
N GLU A 18 10.50 -3.88 -50.06
CA GLU A 18 9.96 -3.47 -51.38
C GLU A 18 9.21 -2.12 -51.38
N LYS A 19 8.97 -1.54 -50.21
CA LYS A 19 8.30 -0.23 -50.02
C LYS A 19 9.24 0.86 -49.50
N ALA A 20 10.55 0.64 -49.52
CA ALA A 20 11.57 1.56 -49.02
C ALA A 20 11.53 1.85 -47.50
N GLU A 21 10.99 0.92 -46.68
CA GLU A 21 10.95 1.04 -45.21
C GLU A 21 12.08 0.23 -44.54
N PHE A 22 12.67 0.79 -43.49
CA PHE A 22 13.78 0.18 -42.75
C PHE A 22 13.31 -0.86 -41.71
N GLY A 23 13.85 -2.08 -41.78
CA GLY A 23 13.84 -3.02 -40.63
C GLY A 23 12.80 -4.16 -40.62
N SER A 24 12.43 -4.73 -41.76
CA SER A 24 11.74 -6.04 -41.80
C SER A 24 12.61 -7.10 -42.45
N SER A 25 12.38 -8.38 -42.10
CA SER A 25 13.05 -9.59 -42.61
C SER A 25 12.96 -9.73 -44.15
N GLY A 26 13.72 -8.90 -44.85
CA GLY A 26 13.83 -8.83 -46.30
C GLY A 26 15.27 -9.14 -46.71
N SER A 27 15.40 -9.85 -47.82
CA SER A 27 16.63 -10.04 -48.57
C SER A 27 17.38 -8.70 -48.72
N ILE A 28 18.70 -8.76 -48.61
CA ILE A 28 19.58 -7.63 -48.94
C ILE A 28 19.47 -7.41 -50.46
N GLY A 29 18.59 -6.49 -50.87
CA GLY A 29 18.48 -6.04 -52.25
C GLY A 29 19.60 -5.05 -52.55
N MET A 30 20.64 -5.50 -53.24
CA MET A 30 21.70 -4.63 -53.77
C MET A 30 21.35 -4.25 -55.21
N ALA A 31 21.33 -2.95 -55.51
CA ALA A 31 21.36 -2.48 -56.89
C ALA A 31 22.72 -2.90 -57.50
N GLN A 32 22.72 -3.93 -58.33
CA GLN A 32 23.93 -4.54 -58.91
C GLN A 32 24.81 -3.53 -59.68
N GLY A 33 24.26 -2.40 -60.14
CA GLY A 33 24.96 -1.45 -61.04
C GLY A 33 26.15 -0.70 -60.41
N GLU A 34 25.95 -0.03 -59.27
CA GLU A 34 26.98 0.85 -58.68
C GLU A 34 28.11 0.08 -57.98
N LEU A 35 27.78 -1.09 -57.41
CA LEU A 35 28.76 -1.92 -56.73
C LEU A 35 29.70 -2.59 -57.75
N LEU A 36 29.18 -3.04 -58.90
CA LEU A 36 29.99 -3.61 -59.96
C LEU A 36 30.99 -2.58 -60.51
N GLU A 37 30.62 -1.30 -60.66
CA GLU A 37 31.57 -0.25 -61.07
C GLU A 37 32.64 0.02 -60.01
N LEU A 38 32.28 0.06 -58.72
CA LEU A 38 33.24 0.22 -57.62
C LEU A 38 34.22 -0.97 -57.53
N PHE A 39 33.74 -2.20 -57.68
CA PHE A 39 34.60 -3.39 -57.74
C PHE A 39 35.40 -3.49 -59.04
N HIS A 40 34.91 -2.95 -60.15
CA HIS A 40 35.67 -2.90 -61.40
C HIS A 40 36.86 -1.94 -61.31
N HIS A 41 36.71 -0.84 -60.57
CA HIS A 41 37.81 0.09 -60.31
C HIS A 41 38.81 -0.41 -59.25
N GLN A 42 38.39 -1.26 -58.31
CA GLN A 42 39.30 -1.86 -57.32
C GLN A 42 40.02 -3.12 -57.81
N SER A 43 39.46 -3.85 -58.77
CA SER A 43 40.02 -5.13 -59.25
C SER A 43 41.27 -5.02 -60.13
N ARG A 44 41.80 -3.81 -60.39
CA ARG A 44 43.07 -3.62 -61.11
C ARG A 44 44.34 -3.74 -60.25
N PHE A 45 44.22 -3.91 -58.92
CA PHE A 45 45.38 -3.90 -58.01
C PHE A 45 45.29 -4.91 -56.85
N VAL A 46 44.68 -6.08 -57.05
CA VAL A 46 44.64 -7.13 -56.02
C VAL A 46 45.47 -8.32 -56.51
N GLU A 47 46.72 -8.43 -56.04
CA GLU A 47 47.63 -9.55 -56.37
C GLU A 47 47.56 -10.71 -55.35
N ASP A 48 46.86 -10.53 -54.21
CA ASP A 48 46.68 -11.55 -53.18
C ASP A 48 45.21 -11.59 -52.70
N GLU A 49 44.57 -12.76 -52.69
CA GLU A 49 43.15 -12.96 -52.30
C GLU A 49 42.85 -12.46 -50.86
N LYS A 50 43.88 -12.28 -50.04
CA LYS A 50 43.75 -11.75 -48.67
C LYS A 50 43.64 -10.22 -48.60
N GLU A 51 44.01 -9.48 -49.65
CA GLU A 51 43.95 -8.01 -49.66
C GLU A 51 42.55 -7.46 -49.99
N GLY A 52 41.65 -8.30 -50.52
CA GLY A 52 40.27 -7.92 -50.86
C GLY A 52 39.25 -8.06 -49.72
N VAL A 53 39.67 -8.41 -48.49
CA VAL A 53 38.74 -8.62 -47.37
C VAL A 53 38.46 -7.30 -46.67
N VAL A 54 37.38 -6.62 -47.06
CA VAL A 54 36.88 -5.44 -46.34
C VAL A 54 36.06 -5.90 -45.13
N PRO A 55 36.45 -5.57 -43.89
CA PRO A 55 35.65 -5.90 -42.71
C PRO A 55 34.36 -5.08 -42.72
N LEU A 56 33.23 -5.77 -42.83
CA LEU A 56 31.91 -5.16 -42.89
C LEU A 56 31.40 -4.94 -41.46
N LYS A 57 31.37 -3.69 -41.01
CA LYS A 57 30.86 -3.34 -39.68
C LYS A 57 29.36 -3.06 -39.77
N VAL A 58 28.54 -4.03 -39.40
CA VAL A 58 27.09 -3.85 -39.29
C VAL A 58 26.77 -3.18 -37.95
N GLU A 59 26.46 -1.89 -37.98
CA GLU A 59 25.91 -1.18 -36.83
C GLU A 59 24.39 -1.10 -36.97
N TYR A 60 23.67 -1.86 -36.15
CA TYR A 60 22.23 -1.69 -36.01
C TYR A 60 21.93 -0.34 -35.38
N VAL A 61 20.93 0.37 -35.88
CA VAL A 61 20.41 1.59 -35.24
C VAL A 61 20.14 1.27 -33.78
N LYS A 62 20.83 1.96 -32.85
CA LYS A 62 20.60 1.80 -31.42
C LYS A 62 19.12 2.07 -31.16
N LYS A 63 18.37 1.02 -30.85
CA LYS A 63 16.95 1.11 -30.51
C LYS A 63 16.82 2.13 -29.37
N LYS A 64 16.01 3.17 -29.57
CA LYS A 64 15.79 4.20 -28.54
C LYS A 64 15.27 3.48 -27.30
N LYS A 65 16.04 3.52 -26.21
CA LYS A 65 15.67 2.85 -24.96
C LYS A 65 14.59 3.71 -24.31
N TYR A 66 13.38 3.18 -24.23
CA TYR A 66 12.32 3.79 -23.43
C TYR A 66 12.62 3.52 -21.96
N GLU A 67 12.40 4.51 -21.10
CA GLU A 67 12.70 4.40 -19.68
C GLU A 67 11.41 4.57 -18.86
N LEU A 68 11.33 3.81 -17.77
CA LEU A 68 10.30 4.00 -16.77
C LEU A 68 10.88 4.82 -15.63
N GLU A 69 10.20 5.89 -15.27
CA GLU A 69 10.57 6.75 -14.15
C GLU A 69 9.45 6.79 -13.13
N PHE A 70 9.81 6.95 -11.85
CA PHE A 70 8.84 7.35 -10.85
C PHE A 70 8.33 8.76 -11.15
N ILE A 71 7.03 8.95 -11.00
CA ILE A 71 6.48 10.30 -10.99
C ILE A 71 7.05 11.03 -9.77
N LYS A 72 7.54 12.26 -9.99
CA LYS A 72 8.26 13.06 -8.97
C LYS A 72 7.39 14.11 -8.29
N GLU A 73 6.14 14.27 -8.70
CA GLU A 73 5.22 15.26 -8.15
C GLU A 73 3.81 14.69 -8.02
N ILE A 74 3.09 15.07 -6.97
CA ILE A 74 1.69 14.71 -6.80
C ILE A 74 0.86 15.36 -7.92
N GLN A 75 0.22 14.55 -8.77
CA GLN A 75 -0.49 15.06 -9.95
C GLN A 75 -1.99 15.28 -9.73
N TRP A 76 -2.54 14.84 -8.61
CA TRP A 76 -3.98 14.85 -8.34
C TRP A 76 -4.34 15.45 -6.97
N GLU A 77 -5.47 16.16 -6.95
CA GLU A 77 -6.06 16.76 -5.75
C GLU A 77 -7.07 15.79 -5.13
N LEU A 78 -7.19 15.81 -3.80
CA LEU A 78 -8.28 15.10 -3.11
C LEU A 78 -9.61 15.80 -3.39
N ASP A 79 -10.63 15.04 -3.77
CA ASP A 79 -11.97 15.59 -4.05
C ASP A 79 -12.58 16.26 -2.80
N ARG A 80 -13.15 17.46 -2.99
CA ARG A 80 -13.48 18.50 -1.97
C ARG A 80 -14.58 18.16 -0.95
N ARG A 81 -14.86 16.89 -0.66
CA ARG A 81 -15.92 16.46 0.29
C ARG A 81 -15.42 16.01 1.67
N LYS A 82 -14.12 16.00 1.92
CA LYS A 82 -13.52 15.84 3.25
C LYS A 82 -12.66 17.08 3.53
N ASN A 83 -12.97 17.84 4.56
CA ASN A 83 -12.19 19.00 4.98
C ASN A 83 -10.74 18.56 5.27
N ILE A 84 -9.80 18.88 4.37
CA ILE A 84 -8.43 19.37 4.60
C ILE A 84 -7.70 19.48 3.24
N VAL A 85 -7.27 20.72 2.97
CA VAL A 85 -6.17 21.25 2.14
C VAL A 85 -6.12 20.95 0.62
N GLY A 86 -6.60 21.92 -0.15
CA GLY A 86 -6.35 22.06 -1.59
C GLY A 86 -5.05 22.79 -1.94
N THR A 87 -3.90 22.28 -1.51
CA THR A 87 -2.57 22.83 -1.91
C THR A 87 -1.54 21.76 -2.29
N GLU A 88 -1.96 20.54 -2.63
CA GLU A 88 -1.04 19.39 -2.70
C GLU A 88 -0.64 18.98 -4.13
N LYS A 89 -1.34 19.46 -5.16
CA LYS A 89 -0.94 19.22 -6.54
C LYS A 89 0.38 19.97 -6.82
N GLY A 90 1.38 19.25 -7.29
CA GLY A 90 2.72 19.77 -7.56
C GLY A 90 3.70 19.66 -6.39
N ALA A 91 3.31 19.05 -5.25
CA ALA A 91 4.28 18.73 -4.20
C ALA A 91 5.23 17.61 -4.65
N GLU A 92 6.53 17.78 -4.40
CA GLU A 92 7.56 16.82 -4.77
C GLU A 92 7.44 15.52 -3.97
N LEU A 93 7.50 14.38 -4.68
CA LEU A 93 7.57 13.05 -4.11
C LEU A 93 9.03 12.70 -3.82
N ILE A 94 9.30 12.35 -2.57
CA ILE A 94 10.64 11.99 -2.10
C ILE A 94 10.76 10.47 -2.15
N ILE A 95 11.42 9.98 -3.21
CA ILE A 95 11.70 8.57 -3.44
C ILE A 95 13.21 8.36 -3.42
N ASP A 96 13.67 7.49 -2.51
CA ASP A 96 15.04 6.99 -2.49
C ASP A 96 15.06 5.62 -3.18
N GLU A 97 15.54 5.58 -4.44
CA GLU A 97 15.64 4.34 -5.21
C GLU A 97 16.62 3.32 -4.60
N LYS A 98 17.46 3.72 -3.62
CA LYS A 98 18.32 2.79 -2.87
C LYS A 98 17.59 2.12 -1.70
N ALA A 99 16.48 2.70 -1.26
CA ALA A 99 15.66 2.14 -0.21
C ALA A 99 14.66 1.13 -0.78
N SER A 100 14.44 0.03 -0.04
CA SER A 100 13.38 -0.91 -0.39
C SER A 100 12.00 -0.32 -0.06
N PHE A 101 11.05 -0.59 -0.94
CA PHE A 101 9.63 -0.39 -0.72
C PHE A 101 9.07 -1.52 0.15
N ALA A 102 8.02 -1.24 0.91
CA ALA A 102 7.25 -2.28 1.56
C ALA A 102 6.27 -2.93 0.56
N PRO A 103 5.93 -4.23 0.73
CA PRO A 103 4.78 -4.82 0.05
C PRO A 103 3.51 -3.97 0.26
N GLY A 104 2.66 -3.88 -0.76
CA GLY A 104 1.45 -3.04 -0.72
C GLY A 104 1.68 -1.54 -0.96
N THR A 105 2.92 -1.04 -1.00
CA THR A 105 3.19 0.39 -1.21
C THR A 105 2.62 0.86 -2.55
N TYR A 106 1.87 1.96 -2.52
CA TYR A 106 1.37 2.61 -3.72
C TYR A 106 2.49 3.38 -4.42
N VAL A 107 2.61 3.18 -5.74
CA VAL A 107 3.62 3.83 -6.58
C VAL A 107 3.00 4.36 -7.87
N GLU A 108 3.59 5.42 -8.40
CA GLU A 108 3.21 5.99 -9.68
C GLU A 108 4.41 6.02 -10.63
N LEU A 109 4.20 5.56 -11.86
CA LEU A 109 5.23 5.45 -12.89
C LEU A 109 4.81 6.18 -14.16
N LYS A 110 5.81 6.67 -14.91
CA LYS A 110 5.67 7.23 -16.25
C LYS A 110 6.59 6.50 -17.21
N ALA A 111 6.09 6.20 -18.40
CA ALA A 111 6.88 5.67 -19.50
C ALA A 111 7.31 6.81 -20.43
N ASP A 112 8.59 7.16 -20.39
CA ASP A 112 9.14 8.21 -21.22
C ASP A 112 9.51 7.71 -22.61
N GLY A 113 9.06 8.48 -23.61
CA GLY A 113 9.30 8.21 -25.03
C GLY A 113 8.26 7.33 -25.72
N LEU A 114 7.33 6.69 -25.00
CA LEU A 114 6.15 6.05 -25.61
C LEU A 114 5.16 7.12 -26.08
N LYS A 115 4.51 6.91 -27.23
CA LYS A 115 3.54 7.88 -27.77
C LYS A 115 2.31 7.95 -26.86
N GLU A 116 1.89 9.16 -26.49
CA GLU A 116 0.74 9.40 -25.59
C GLU A 116 -0.58 8.78 -26.09
N ASN A 117 -0.73 8.57 -27.40
CA ASN A 117 -1.91 7.95 -28.01
C ASN A 117 -1.77 6.46 -28.34
N ALA A 118 -0.67 5.81 -27.95
CA ALA A 118 -0.49 4.38 -28.17
C ALA A 118 -1.29 3.55 -27.17
N HIS A 119 -1.71 2.34 -27.58
CA HIS A 119 -2.27 1.36 -26.67
C HIS A 119 -1.14 0.78 -25.80
N ILE A 120 -0.84 1.44 -24.70
CA ILE A 120 0.22 1.03 -23.76
C ILE A 120 -0.34 -0.01 -22.79
N VAL A 121 0.37 -1.12 -22.67
CA VAL A 121 0.09 -2.19 -21.72
C VAL A 121 1.13 -2.16 -20.62
N TRP A 122 0.65 -2.23 -19.38
CA TRP A 122 1.45 -2.25 -18.16
C TRP A 122 1.38 -3.63 -17.52
N VAL A 123 2.53 -4.17 -17.16
CA VAL A 123 2.64 -5.50 -16.53
C VAL A 123 3.70 -5.51 -15.44
N LEU A 124 3.48 -6.36 -14.44
CA LEU A 124 4.40 -6.57 -13.32
C LEU A 124 4.72 -8.06 -13.21
N ALA A 125 6.00 -8.37 -13.04
CA ALA A 125 6.47 -9.71 -12.66
C ALA A 125 7.08 -9.68 -11.26
N GLU A 126 6.72 -10.66 -10.43
CA GLU A 126 7.27 -10.85 -9.08
C GLU A 126 8.49 -11.76 -9.14
N ILE A 127 9.66 -11.23 -8.73
CA ILE A 127 10.93 -11.94 -8.80
C ILE A 127 11.46 -12.16 -7.38
N HIS A 128 11.51 -13.43 -6.96
CA HIS A 128 11.66 -13.78 -5.55
C HIS A 128 13.12 -13.97 -5.08
N ASN A 129 14.11 -13.64 -5.92
CA ASN A 129 15.53 -13.63 -5.57
C ASN A 129 16.37 -12.90 -6.62
N GLU A 130 17.58 -12.48 -6.23
CA GLU A 130 18.57 -11.81 -7.08
C GLU A 130 19.01 -12.67 -8.27
N THR A 131 19.26 -13.96 -8.05
CA THR A 131 19.80 -14.87 -9.07
C THR A 131 18.87 -14.99 -10.29
N ARG A 132 17.56 -15.09 -10.05
CA ARG A 132 16.54 -15.12 -11.09
C ARG A 132 16.45 -13.78 -11.81
N LEU A 133 16.47 -12.67 -11.08
CA LEU A 133 16.50 -11.33 -11.69
C LEU A 133 17.68 -11.20 -12.66
N GLN A 134 18.88 -11.58 -12.22
CA GLN A 134 20.07 -11.47 -13.06
C GLN A 134 20.01 -12.39 -14.30
N ARG A 135 19.48 -13.61 -14.16
CA ARG A 135 19.24 -14.51 -15.30
C ARG A 135 18.30 -13.90 -16.33
N ILE A 136 17.22 -13.25 -15.89
CA ILE A 136 16.30 -12.56 -16.78
C ILE A 136 17.03 -11.40 -17.47
N LEU A 137 17.73 -10.54 -16.72
CA LEU A 137 18.47 -9.40 -17.25
C LEU A 137 19.59 -9.79 -18.24
N ASP A 138 20.20 -10.96 -18.04
CA ASP A 138 21.20 -11.54 -18.94
C ASP A 138 20.58 -12.19 -20.21
N GLY A 139 19.25 -12.26 -20.30
CA GLY A 139 18.54 -12.95 -21.38
C GLY A 139 18.67 -14.48 -21.32
N LYS A 140 19.03 -15.05 -20.17
CA LYS A 140 19.16 -16.49 -19.93
C LYS A 140 17.84 -17.14 -19.49
N GLU A 141 16.86 -16.33 -19.13
CA GLU A 141 15.52 -16.74 -18.73
C GLU A 141 14.51 -15.74 -19.30
N GLU A 142 13.44 -16.25 -19.88
CA GLU A 142 12.33 -15.44 -20.38
C GLU A 142 11.17 -15.47 -19.37
N LEU A 143 10.38 -14.39 -19.34
CA LEU A 143 9.14 -14.36 -18.56
C LEU A 143 8.07 -15.18 -19.26
N GLU A 144 7.29 -15.93 -18.50
CA GLU A 144 6.09 -16.60 -19.00
C GLU A 144 4.83 -15.84 -18.60
N PHE A 145 3.69 -16.16 -19.25
CA PHE A 145 2.39 -15.55 -18.90
C PHE A 145 1.98 -15.78 -17.44
N LYS A 146 2.40 -16.90 -16.84
CA LYS A 146 2.14 -17.20 -15.43
C LYS A 146 2.92 -16.30 -14.46
N ASP A 147 4.01 -15.70 -14.94
CA ASP A 147 4.90 -14.85 -14.13
C ASP A 147 4.45 -13.39 -14.10
N VAL A 148 3.50 -12.99 -14.96
CA VAL A 148 3.12 -11.59 -15.15
C VAL A 148 1.68 -11.29 -14.72
N LYS A 149 1.49 -10.15 -14.07
CA LYS A 149 0.19 -9.56 -13.74
C LYS A 149 -0.02 -8.31 -14.58
N PHE A 150 -1.12 -8.27 -15.33
CA PHE A 150 -1.54 -7.06 -16.03
C PHE A 150 -2.02 -6.01 -15.04
N LEU A 151 -1.41 -4.83 -15.10
CA LEU A 151 -1.72 -3.72 -14.22
C LEU A 151 -2.87 -2.90 -14.78
N LYS A 152 -3.66 -2.34 -13.86
CA LYS A 152 -4.66 -1.33 -14.14
C LYS A 152 -4.37 -0.15 -13.24
N ASP A 153 -4.69 1.05 -13.71
CA ASP A 153 -4.55 2.25 -12.88
C ASP A 153 -5.56 2.20 -11.75
N GLU A 154 -5.05 2.02 -10.54
CA GLU A 154 -5.82 1.98 -9.30
C GLU A 154 -6.20 3.38 -8.82
N SER A 155 -5.46 4.41 -9.28
CA SER A 155 -5.74 5.81 -8.94
C SER A 155 -7.08 6.29 -9.52
N GLY A 156 -7.41 5.79 -10.72
CA GLY A 156 -8.47 6.34 -11.56
C GLY A 156 -8.13 7.72 -12.15
N TYR A 157 -6.99 8.32 -11.83
CA TYR A 157 -6.58 9.64 -12.29
C TYR A 157 -5.97 9.59 -13.69
N PHE A 158 -5.12 8.61 -13.98
CA PHE A 158 -4.43 8.52 -15.27
C PHE A 158 -5.32 7.86 -16.33
N HIS A 159 -6.14 6.88 -15.95
CA HIS A 159 -6.92 6.08 -16.91
C HIS A 159 -8.46 6.11 -16.76
N GLN A 160 -9.12 6.83 -15.84
CA GLN A 160 -10.60 6.88 -15.82
C GLN A 160 -11.22 8.13 -16.45
N CYS A 161 -12.04 7.88 -17.48
CA CYS A 161 -13.31 8.58 -17.68
C CYS A 161 -14.41 7.53 -17.90
N TYR A 162 -14.87 6.90 -16.81
CA TYR A 162 -16.08 6.06 -16.80
C TYR A 162 -17.29 6.81 -16.20
N LYS A 163 -17.33 8.13 -16.33
CA LYS A 163 -18.57 8.92 -16.26
C LYS A 163 -18.67 9.78 -17.52
N SER A 164 -19.85 9.75 -18.10
CA SER A 164 -20.18 10.01 -19.50
C SER A 164 -19.72 11.37 -20.05
N ASN A 165 -19.45 11.35 -21.36
CA ASN A 165 -19.52 12.51 -22.28
C ASN A 165 -18.47 13.62 -22.17
N SER A 166 -17.19 13.31 -21.98
CA SER A 166 -16.15 14.26 -22.38
C SER A 166 -14.95 13.57 -23.01
N LYS A 167 -14.42 14.20 -24.07
CA LYS A 167 -13.16 13.86 -24.74
C LYS A 167 -11.98 14.11 -23.78
N ALA A 168 -11.82 13.27 -22.76
CA ALA A 168 -10.67 13.37 -21.87
C ALA A 168 -9.45 12.73 -22.53
N ASN A 169 -8.37 13.50 -22.64
CA ASN A 169 -7.04 13.03 -23.03
C ASN A 169 -6.63 11.91 -22.06
N ARG A 170 -6.50 10.67 -22.56
CA ARG A 170 -6.02 9.54 -21.76
C ARG A 170 -4.50 9.60 -21.74
N GLU A 171 -3.90 9.87 -20.59
CA GLU A 171 -2.44 9.76 -20.44
C GLU A 171 -2.04 8.30 -20.23
N CYS A 172 -2.10 7.50 -21.32
CA CYS A 172 -1.83 6.05 -21.29
C CYS A 172 -0.39 5.71 -20.86
N ASN A 173 0.50 6.69 -20.85
CA ASN A 173 1.92 6.57 -20.50
C ASN A 173 2.18 6.76 -19.01
N LYS A 174 1.16 6.90 -18.16
CA LYS A 174 1.29 6.91 -16.70
C LYS A 174 0.41 5.86 -16.06
N ILE A 175 0.80 5.38 -14.89
CA ILE A 175 -0.01 4.44 -14.11
C ILE A 175 0.25 4.64 -12.62
N GLY A 176 -0.80 4.54 -11.80
CA GLY A 176 -0.70 4.41 -10.35
C GLY A 176 -1.23 3.05 -9.90
N PHE A 177 -0.46 2.33 -9.09
CA PHE A 177 -0.84 0.99 -8.61
C PHE A 177 -0.13 0.64 -7.31
N SER A 178 -0.72 -0.30 -6.56
CA SER A 178 -0.11 -0.86 -5.36
C SER A 178 0.81 -2.02 -5.71
N LEU A 179 2.00 -2.04 -5.13
CA LEU A 179 2.89 -3.20 -5.18
C LEU A 179 2.20 -4.42 -4.55
N PRO A 180 2.52 -5.66 -4.96
CA PRO A 180 1.98 -6.86 -4.34
C PRO A 180 2.13 -6.83 -2.81
N LEU A 181 1.03 -7.10 -2.08
CA LEU A 181 1.02 -7.07 -0.62
C LEU A 181 1.56 -8.36 -0.01
N THR A 182 1.06 -9.50 -0.49
CA THR A 182 1.43 -10.81 0.02
C THR A 182 2.61 -11.38 -0.76
N ARG A 183 3.49 -12.09 -0.06
CA ARG A 183 4.61 -12.81 -0.68
C ARG A 183 4.47 -14.30 -0.40
N THR A 184 4.72 -15.10 -1.43
CA THR A 184 4.55 -16.56 -1.34
C THR A 184 5.65 -17.27 -0.55
N ASN A 185 6.81 -16.63 -0.39
CA ASN A 185 8.01 -17.20 0.24
C ASN A 185 8.57 -16.30 1.36
N GLU A 186 7.68 -15.69 2.15
CA GLU A 186 8.01 -14.74 3.23
C GLU A 186 9.11 -15.24 4.19
N GLU A 187 9.15 -16.56 4.43
CA GLU A 187 10.08 -17.23 5.36
C GLU A 187 11.50 -17.40 4.80
N GLU A 188 11.69 -17.39 3.47
CA GLU A 188 12.92 -17.87 2.82
C GLU A 188 13.57 -16.87 1.86
N PHE A 189 12.96 -15.71 1.60
CA PHE A 189 13.53 -14.74 0.67
C PHE A 189 14.71 -13.96 1.30
N ASP A 190 15.68 -13.57 0.48
CA ASP A 190 16.68 -12.54 0.83
C ASP A 190 16.36 -11.22 0.12
N LYS A 191 15.99 -11.34 -1.16
CA LYS A 191 15.56 -10.23 -2.02
C LYS A 191 14.24 -10.53 -2.70
N TYR A 192 13.42 -9.51 -2.87
CA TYR A 192 12.14 -9.58 -3.58
C TYR A 192 11.98 -8.34 -4.45
N TYR A 193 11.69 -8.53 -5.73
CA TYR A 193 11.60 -7.45 -6.70
C TYR A 193 10.28 -7.46 -7.45
N ALA A 194 9.74 -6.28 -7.73
CA ALA A 194 8.78 -6.08 -8.80
C ALA A 194 9.52 -5.60 -10.05
N LEU A 195 9.45 -6.38 -11.13
CA LEU A 195 9.92 -5.98 -12.45
C LEU A 195 8.71 -5.49 -13.27
N VAL A 196 8.63 -4.18 -13.45
CA VAL A 196 7.50 -3.50 -14.09
C VAL A 196 7.86 -3.16 -15.53
N PHE A 197 6.96 -3.40 -16.48
CA PHE A 197 7.14 -3.05 -17.88
C PHE A 197 6.01 -2.15 -18.39
N ALA A 198 6.33 -1.32 -19.39
CA ALA A 198 5.36 -0.65 -20.25
C ALA A 198 5.75 -0.81 -21.72
N TYR A 199 4.78 -1.18 -22.56
CA TYR A 199 5.02 -1.39 -23.99
C TYR A 199 3.76 -1.11 -24.82
N GLU A 200 3.96 -0.73 -26.09
CA GLU A 200 2.86 -0.64 -27.05
C GLU A 200 2.41 -2.05 -27.46
N ASP A 201 1.19 -2.44 -27.12
CA ASP A 201 0.65 -3.74 -27.51
C ASP A 201 -0.07 -3.66 -28.85
N LYS A 202 0.58 -4.19 -29.89
CA LYS A 202 0.03 -4.30 -31.24
C LYS A 202 -0.34 -5.74 -31.61
N ILE A 203 0.13 -6.75 -30.86
CA ILE A 203 0.09 -8.17 -31.28
C ILE A 203 -0.15 -9.14 -30.09
N LYS A 204 -0.60 -8.67 -28.92
CA LYS A 204 -0.82 -9.48 -27.69
C LYS A 204 0.40 -10.32 -27.29
N ARG A 205 1.56 -9.67 -27.18
CA ARG A 205 2.82 -10.33 -26.76
C ARG A 205 3.15 -10.09 -25.28
N LEU A 206 4.04 -10.91 -24.73
CA LEU A 206 4.71 -10.64 -23.45
C LEU A 206 5.75 -9.52 -23.59
N PRO A 207 6.04 -8.78 -22.50
CA PRO A 207 7.14 -7.82 -22.48
C PRO A 207 8.49 -8.54 -22.62
N ASN A 208 9.50 -7.81 -23.09
CA ASN A 208 10.90 -8.25 -23.04
C ASN A 208 11.80 -7.08 -22.66
N LEU A 209 13.10 -7.34 -22.47
CA LEU A 209 14.06 -6.32 -22.02
C LEU A 209 14.33 -5.19 -23.04
N SER A 210 13.77 -5.27 -24.25
CA SER A 210 13.79 -4.16 -25.21
C SER A 210 12.65 -3.16 -25.01
N ASP A 211 11.68 -3.49 -24.14
CA ASP A 211 10.62 -2.59 -23.70
C ASP A 211 11.09 -1.72 -22.53
N ALA A 212 10.29 -0.69 -22.19
CA ALA A 212 10.55 0.11 -21.00
C ALA A 212 10.33 -0.76 -19.76
N TYR A 213 11.29 -0.76 -18.83
CA TYR A 213 11.13 -1.46 -17.56
C TYR A 213 11.74 -0.71 -16.37
N LYS A 214 11.25 -1.03 -15.17
CA LYS A 214 11.77 -0.57 -13.87
C LYS A 214 11.86 -1.76 -12.93
N ILE A 215 12.94 -1.84 -12.17
CA ILE A 215 13.09 -2.79 -11.06
C ILE A 215 12.80 -2.02 -9.77
N ILE A 216 11.89 -2.54 -8.95
CA ILE A 216 11.54 -1.98 -7.65
C ILE A 216 11.91 -3.01 -6.59
N ASP A 217 12.82 -2.64 -5.68
CA ASP A 217 13.17 -3.48 -4.52
C ASP A 217 12.03 -3.45 -3.49
N MET A 218 11.44 -4.61 -3.22
CA MET A 218 10.35 -4.83 -2.26
C MET A 218 10.80 -5.66 -1.05
N SER A 219 12.10 -5.70 -0.77
CA SER A 219 12.69 -6.60 0.23
C SER A 219 12.49 -6.12 1.67
N PHE A 220 11.74 -5.04 1.91
CA PHE A 220 11.44 -4.62 3.27
C PHE A 220 10.68 -5.74 4.02
N ARG A 221 11.08 -5.97 5.28
CA ARG A 221 10.57 -7.06 6.11
C ARG A 221 10.07 -6.56 7.46
N VAL A 222 8.99 -7.14 7.96
CA VAL A 222 8.51 -6.90 9.33
C VAL A 222 8.33 -8.23 10.03
N GLY A 223 9.11 -8.47 11.09
CA GLY A 223 9.17 -9.75 11.78
C GLY A 223 9.62 -10.92 10.89
N PHE A 224 9.31 -12.13 11.33
CA PHE A 224 9.57 -13.38 10.63
C PHE A 224 8.31 -14.23 10.55
N GLY A 225 8.19 -15.11 9.55
CA GLY A 225 7.02 -15.96 9.37
C GLY A 225 5.96 -15.36 8.44
N ARG A 226 5.01 -16.20 8.03
CA ARG A 226 3.89 -15.83 7.14
C ARG A 226 2.99 -14.76 7.77
N ASP A 227 2.20 -14.07 6.94
CA ASP A 227 1.34 -12.96 7.37
C ASP A 227 0.36 -13.30 8.51
N ASP A 228 -0.09 -14.56 8.58
CA ASP A 228 -0.99 -15.09 9.62
C ASP A 228 -0.25 -15.63 10.86
N ARG A 229 1.09 -15.69 10.81
CA ARG A 229 1.96 -16.38 11.78
C ARG A 229 3.27 -15.63 12.00
N VAL A 230 3.15 -14.30 12.09
CA VAL A 230 4.29 -13.40 12.27
C VAL A 230 4.83 -13.52 13.70
N GLN A 231 6.15 -13.57 13.82
CA GLN A 231 6.88 -13.53 15.08
C GLN A 231 7.87 -12.37 15.07
N GLU A 232 8.06 -11.73 16.22
CA GLU A 232 9.15 -10.79 16.40
C GLU A 232 10.50 -11.50 16.41
N LEU A 233 11.49 -10.89 15.76
CA LEU A 233 12.89 -11.25 15.88
C LEU A 233 13.50 -10.35 16.96
N PHE A 234 13.87 -10.93 18.12
CA PHE A 234 14.50 -10.15 19.19
C PHE A 234 15.93 -9.72 18.81
N THR A 235 16.06 -8.52 18.25
CA THR A 235 17.35 -7.86 18.04
C THR A 235 17.59 -6.81 19.11
N ARG A 236 18.45 -7.11 20.10
CA ARG A 236 18.96 -6.13 21.08
C ARG A 236 20.06 -5.23 20.47
N GLU A 237 19.92 -4.80 19.22
CA GLU A 237 20.85 -3.79 18.72
C GLU A 237 20.50 -2.44 19.33
N LYS A 238 21.51 -1.75 19.89
CA LYS A 238 21.32 -0.39 20.41
C LYS A 238 20.88 0.50 19.25
N LEU A 239 19.66 1.01 19.36
CA LEU A 239 19.07 2.00 18.46
C LEU A 239 20.04 3.17 18.27
N LYS A 240 20.44 3.43 17.02
CA LYS A 240 21.18 4.65 16.66
C LYS A 240 20.19 5.81 16.56
N VAL A 241 20.67 7.04 16.69
CA VAL A 241 19.88 8.20 16.29
C VAL A 241 19.83 8.21 14.78
N PHE A 242 18.65 8.03 14.19
CA PHE A 242 18.49 8.03 12.74
C PHE A 242 17.74 9.29 12.28
N ASN A 243 18.20 9.86 11.17
CA ASN A 243 17.43 10.84 10.41
C ASN A 243 16.45 10.10 9.48
N ILE A 244 15.54 10.86 8.85
CA ILE A 244 14.50 10.30 7.99
C ILE A 244 15.06 9.50 6.79
N TYR A 245 16.21 9.89 6.25
CA TYR A 245 16.89 9.19 5.18
C TYR A 245 17.31 7.77 5.61
N HIS A 246 17.96 7.64 6.76
CA HIS A 246 18.35 6.32 7.28
C HIS A 246 17.14 5.47 7.69
N LEU A 247 16.09 6.09 8.23
CA LEU A 247 14.80 5.42 8.49
C LEU A 247 14.24 4.83 7.21
N ASN A 248 14.19 5.61 6.12
CA ASN A 248 13.69 5.12 4.85
C ASN A 248 14.56 4.01 4.27
N GLN A 249 15.87 3.97 4.53
CA GLN A 249 16.75 2.88 4.10
C GLN A 249 16.73 1.64 4.98
N GLN A 250 16.02 1.67 6.10
CA GLN A 250 15.90 0.51 6.96
C GLN A 250 15.26 -0.65 6.20
N LYS A 251 15.96 -1.80 6.22
CA LYS A 251 15.59 -3.00 5.48
C LYS A 251 14.56 -3.85 6.21
N SER A 252 14.51 -3.79 7.55
CA SER A 252 13.54 -4.54 8.33
C SER A 252 13.16 -3.87 9.64
N ILE A 253 11.98 -4.21 10.14
CA ILE A 253 11.51 -3.93 11.50
C ILE A 253 11.31 -5.27 12.19
N ASN A 254 12.17 -5.57 13.16
CA ASN A 254 12.26 -6.92 13.71
C ASN A 254 11.37 -7.09 14.97
N SER A 255 11.06 -6.00 15.68
CA SER A 255 10.33 -6.05 16.94
C SER A 255 9.37 -4.86 17.09
N ILE A 256 8.45 -4.95 18.06
CA ILE A 256 7.57 -3.84 18.41
C ILE A 256 8.34 -2.62 18.93
N GLU A 257 9.51 -2.82 19.55
CA GLU A 257 10.35 -1.75 20.05
C GLU A 257 10.96 -0.95 18.89
N GLU A 258 11.43 -1.63 17.85
CA GLU A 258 11.86 -1.00 16.59
C GLU A 258 10.70 -0.28 15.89
N ALA A 259 9.50 -0.88 15.85
CA ALA A 259 8.32 -0.25 15.28
C ALA A 259 7.95 1.06 16.02
N ASN A 260 7.93 1.03 17.35
CA ASN A 260 7.68 2.22 18.18
C ASN A 260 8.69 3.33 17.90
N TRP A 261 9.96 2.97 17.81
CA TRP A 261 11.02 3.91 17.50
C TRP A 261 10.84 4.51 16.09
N PHE A 262 10.53 3.68 15.09
CA PHE A 262 10.29 4.10 13.71
C PHE A 262 9.13 5.11 13.62
N LEU A 263 7.98 4.78 14.21
CA LEU A 263 6.80 5.66 14.24
C LEU A 263 7.09 6.97 14.97
N ARG A 264 7.76 6.89 16.12
CA ARG A 264 8.15 8.07 16.91
C ARG A 264 9.03 9.01 16.10
N ALA A 265 10.04 8.48 15.43
CA ALA A 265 11.00 9.28 14.70
C ALA A 265 10.34 9.99 13.50
N ILE A 266 9.40 9.33 12.82
CA ILE A 266 8.58 9.96 11.76
C ILE A 266 7.73 11.10 12.34
N LEU A 267 7.08 10.89 13.48
CA LEU A 267 6.30 11.95 14.15
C LEU A 267 7.17 13.13 14.60
N GLU A 268 8.40 12.87 15.03
CA GLU A 268 9.35 13.92 15.41
C GLU A 268 9.89 14.70 14.19
N ASP A 269 9.93 14.08 13.00
CA ASP A 269 10.37 14.72 11.75
C ASP A 269 9.24 15.54 11.09
N CYS A 270 8.00 15.09 11.21
CA CYS A 270 6.79 15.78 10.74
C CYS A 270 6.49 17.04 11.58
N LYS A 271 7.34 18.08 11.50
CA LYS A 271 7.31 19.22 12.43
C LYS A 271 6.32 20.34 12.10
N THR A 272 5.77 20.44 10.89
CA THR A 272 4.98 21.63 10.49
C THR A 272 3.87 21.41 9.47
N GLY A 273 3.35 20.20 9.30
CA GLY A 273 2.33 19.91 8.29
C GLY A 273 1.27 18.93 8.75
N ASP A 274 0.23 18.77 7.93
CA ASP A 274 -0.70 17.65 8.05
C ASP A 274 0.08 16.34 7.86
N PHE A 275 -0.02 15.44 8.85
CA PHE A 275 0.71 14.17 8.85
C PHE A 275 0.36 13.33 7.62
N PHE A 276 -0.89 13.43 7.18
CA PHE A 276 -1.33 12.72 5.99
C PHE A 276 -0.63 13.26 4.74
N THR A 277 -0.61 14.59 4.51
CA THR A 277 0.21 15.20 3.45
C THR A 277 1.66 14.72 3.49
N TYR A 278 2.26 14.65 4.68
CA TYR A 278 3.63 14.19 4.85
C TYR A 278 3.83 12.74 4.36
N LEU A 279 2.88 11.85 4.63
CA LEU A 279 2.92 10.48 4.11
C LEU A 279 2.73 10.42 2.58
N ARG A 280 1.94 11.33 2.00
CA ARG A 280 1.78 11.41 0.53
C ARG A 280 3.11 11.73 -0.16
N THR A 281 3.89 12.65 0.39
CA THR A 281 5.20 13.04 -0.18
C THR A 281 6.29 12.01 0.09
N HIS A 282 6.07 11.07 1.02
CA HIS A 282 6.99 9.98 1.35
C HIS A 282 6.34 8.59 1.19
N PRO A 283 6.01 8.16 -0.04
CA PRO A 283 5.25 6.93 -0.27
C PRO A 283 5.94 5.68 0.28
N GLN A 284 7.29 5.62 0.25
CA GLN A 284 8.04 4.51 0.84
C GLN A 284 7.83 4.41 2.35
N LEU A 285 7.81 5.52 3.08
CA LEU A 285 7.55 5.55 4.51
C LEU A 285 6.09 5.21 4.82
N ALA A 286 5.15 5.75 4.04
CA ALA A 286 3.74 5.43 4.17
C ALA A 286 3.48 3.92 4.03
N GLY A 287 4.05 3.30 2.99
CA GLY A 287 3.97 1.86 2.79
C GLY A 287 4.60 1.06 3.93
N LYS A 288 5.73 1.51 4.48
CA LYS A 288 6.38 0.85 5.64
C LYS A 288 5.52 0.90 6.89
N ILE A 289 4.90 2.05 7.21
CA ILE A 289 3.98 2.18 8.35
C ILE A 289 2.81 1.20 8.19
N ALA A 290 2.14 1.23 7.04
CA ALA A 290 1.00 0.36 6.79
C ALA A 290 1.37 -1.13 6.82
N TYR A 291 2.57 -1.48 6.33
CA TYR A 291 3.05 -2.86 6.37
C TYR A 291 3.42 -3.32 7.79
N ILE A 292 3.94 -2.43 8.64
CA ILE A 292 4.15 -2.71 10.07
C ILE A 292 2.82 -3.07 10.73
N TYR A 293 1.78 -2.26 10.52
CA TYR A 293 0.43 -2.53 11.05
C TYR A 293 -0.16 -3.83 10.52
N TYR A 294 0.06 -4.12 9.23
CA TYR A 294 -0.42 -5.34 8.59
C TYR A 294 0.17 -6.61 9.22
N ARG A 295 1.47 -6.59 9.52
CA ARG A 295 2.24 -7.74 10.02
C ARG A 295 2.15 -7.89 11.54
N PHE A 296 2.37 -6.82 12.30
CA PHE A 296 2.26 -6.82 13.76
C PHE A 296 0.82 -6.56 14.21
N ASP A 297 -0.01 -7.59 14.03
CA ASP A 297 -1.44 -7.55 14.31
C ASP A 297 -1.76 -7.96 15.76
N LEU A 298 -2.36 -7.04 16.52
CA LEU A 298 -2.70 -7.20 17.94
C LEU A 298 -3.78 -8.26 18.24
N ILE A 299 -4.41 -8.85 17.21
CA ILE A 299 -5.29 -10.01 17.39
C ILE A 299 -4.63 -11.34 17.02
N ASN A 300 -3.44 -11.31 16.41
CA ASN A 300 -2.73 -12.52 16.06
C ASN A 300 -2.11 -13.13 17.32
N LYS A 301 -2.57 -14.33 17.68
CA LYS A 301 -2.10 -15.06 18.87
C LYS A 301 -0.62 -15.42 18.79
N GLU A 302 -0.13 -15.83 17.62
CA GLU A 302 1.27 -16.20 17.43
C GLU A 302 2.18 -14.97 17.58
N PHE A 303 1.78 -13.85 16.97
CA PHE A 303 2.47 -12.57 17.15
C PHE A 303 2.49 -12.16 18.61
N LEU A 304 1.33 -12.07 19.28
CA LEU A 304 1.25 -11.71 20.69
C LEU A 304 2.10 -12.63 21.57
N THR A 305 2.16 -13.93 21.26
CA THR A 305 2.98 -14.89 22.02
C THR A 305 4.47 -14.65 21.83
N SER A 306 4.88 -14.13 20.67
CA SER A 306 6.29 -13.78 20.40
C SER A 306 6.76 -12.52 21.13
N VAL A 307 5.85 -11.66 21.58
CA VAL A 307 6.19 -10.44 22.34
C VAL A 307 6.67 -10.77 23.74
N SER A 308 7.57 -9.94 24.28
CA SER A 308 8.11 -10.09 25.64
C SER A 308 6.98 -10.21 26.68
N GLU A 309 7.12 -11.12 27.65
CA GLU A 309 6.10 -11.32 28.70
C GLU A 309 5.78 -10.04 29.47
N LYS A 310 6.79 -9.19 29.69
CA LYS A 310 6.61 -7.91 30.38
C LYS A 310 5.68 -6.99 29.60
N ASP A 311 5.90 -6.86 28.30
CA ASP A 311 5.12 -5.95 27.45
C ASP A 311 3.72 -6.52 27.18
N LYS A 312 3.65 -7.83 26.92
CA LYS A 312 2.41 -8.56 26.70
C LYS A 312 1.50 -8.51 27.92
N LYS A 313 2.00 -8.86 29.11
CA LYS A 313 1.17 -9.02 30.31
C LYS A 313 0.50 -7.72 30.73
N ALA A 314 1.22 -6.59 30.70
CA ALA A 314 0.66 -5.30 31.11
C ALA A 314 -0.47 -4.86 30.17
N TYR A 315 -0.24 -4.94 28.86
CA TYR A 315 -1.23 -4.60 27.85
C TYR A 315 -2.47 -5.52 27.89
N LEU A 316 -2.29 -6.85 27.94
CA LEU A 316 -3.41 -7.79 28.01
C LEU A 316 -4.23 -7.62 29.29
N TRP A 317 -3.55 -7.37 30.42
CA TRP A 317 -4.25 -7.09 31.67
C TRP A 317 -5.11 -5.82 31.59
N ASP A 318 -4.60 -4.74 30.98
CA ASP A 318 -5.41 -3.52 30.79
C ASP A 318 -6.60 -3.76 29.85
N ARG A 319 -6.37 -4.40 28.70
CA ARG A 319 -7.39 -4.60 27.67
C ARG A 319 -8.48 -5.59 28.10
N ASP A 320 -8.08 -6.76 28.59
CA ASP A 320 -8.96 -7.91 28.78
C ASP A 320 -9.42 -8.02 30.24
N ASP A 321 -8.47 -8.03 31.17
CA ASP A 321 -8.74 -8.29 32.60
C ASP A 321 -9.24 -7.05 33.37
N LYS A 322 -9.00 -5.85 32.83
CA LYS A 322 -9.44 -4.58 33.43
C LYS A 322 -10.56 -3.94 32.62
N TYR A 323 -10.27 -3.41 31.43
CA TYR A 323 -11.26 -2.63 30.67
C TYR A 323 -12.47 -3.49 30.27
N SER A 324 -12.23 -4.59 29.56
CA SER A 324 -13.32 -5.46 29.09
C SER A 324 -14.06 -6.13 30.23
N SER A 325 -13.33 -6.68 31.20
CA SER A 325 -13.92 -7.36 32.36
C SER A 325 -14.73 -6.42 33.25
N THR A 326 -14.30 -5.18 33.48
CA THR A 326 -15.11 -4.19 34.23
C THR A 326 -16.40 -3.85 33.49
N ILE A 327 -16.37 -3.74 32.15
CA ILE A 327 -17.62 -3.53 31.40
C ILE A 327 -18.54 -4.74 31.57
N ILE A 328 -18.04 -5.95 31.35
CA ILE A 328 -18.85 -7.17 31.35
C ILE A 328 -19.40 -7.49 32.75
N ASN A 329 -18.54 -7.49 33.77
CA ASN A 329 -18.89 -8.01 35.09
C ASN A 329 -19.49 -6.95 36.01
N GLU A 330 -19.18 -5.67 35.79
CA GLU A 330 -19.63 -4.59 36.68
C GLU A 330 -20.67 -3.71 36.00
N ILE A 331 -20.38 -3.15 34.82
CA ILE A 331 -21.27 -2.19 34.16
C ILE A 331 -22.51 -2.88 33.59
N LEU A 332 -22.35 -3.97 32.84
CA LEU A 332 -23.48 -4.68 32.24
C LEU A 332 -24.38 -5.36 33.29
N ALA A 333 -23.83 -5.66 34.48
CA ALA A 333 -24.56 -6.19 35.62
C ALA A 333 -25.24 -5.09 36.47
N LEU A 334 -24.84 -3.83 36.34
CA LEU A 334 -25.39 -2.72 37.11
C LEU A 334 -26.87 -2.51 36.77
N GLU A 335 -27.69 -2.26 37.80
CA GLU A 335 -29.09 -1.88 37.65
C GLU A 335 -29.20 -0.55 36.89
N TYR A 336 -30.05 -0.51 35.87
CA TYR A 336 -30.30 0.67 35.04
C TYR A 336 -31.71 1.22 35.24
N LYS A 337 -32.74 0.44 34.87
CA LYS A 337 -34.13 0.91 34.85
C LYS A 337 -35.11 -0.25 35.02
N ASP A 338 -36.22 0.00 35.72
CA ASP A 338 -37.30 -0.96 35.97
C ASP A 338 -36.81 -2.26 36.65
N GLY A 339 -35.82 -2.15 37.55
CA GLY A 339 -35.19 -3.29 38.20
C GLY A 339 -34.37 -4.20 37.27
N LYS A 340 -34.09 -3.77 36.03
CA LYS A 340 -33.28 -4.51 35.06
C LYS A 340 -31.86 -3.95 35.01
N SER A 341 -30.89 -4.85 34.88
CA SER A 341 -29.51 -4.45 34.57
C SER A 341 -29.38 -3.90 33.15
N PHE A 342 -28.26 -3.23 32.85
CA PHE A 342 -27.94 -2.80 31.48
C PHE A 342 -28.04 -3.96 30.47
N LYS A 343 -27.51 -5.14 30.81
CA LYS A 343 -27.60 -6.34 29.96
C LYS A 343 -29.05 -6.77 29.72
N GLN A 344 -29.84 -6.88 30.78
CA GLN A 344 -31.25 -7.31 30.67
C GLN A 344 -32.10 -6.30 29.90
N PHE A 345 -31.83 -5.00 30.08
CA PHE A 345 -32.53 -3.94 29.38
C PHE A 345 -32.13 -3.88 27.90
N TYR A 346 -30.85 -4.10 27.59
CA TYR A 346 -30.38 -4.30 26.22
C TYR A 346 -31.12 -5.45 25.54
N THR A 347 -31.20 -6.64 26.16
CA THR A 347 -31.91 -7.79 25.58
C THR A 347 -33.38 -7.48 25.31
N LYS A 348 -34.05 -6.73 26.20
CA LYS A 348 -35.43 -6.25 25.98
C LYS A 348 -35.49 -5.37 24.72
N LEU A 349 -34.63 -4.36 24.61
CA LEU A 349 -34.63 -3.43 23.49
C LEU A 349 -34.20 -4.08 22.18
N ALA A 350 -33.27 -5.04 22.22
CA ALA A 350 -32.76 -5.75 21.04
C ALA A 350 -33.88 -6.55 20.35
N ASN A 351 -34.71 -7.24 21.15
CA ASN A 351 -35.82 -8.09 20.71
C ASN A 351 -37.12 -7.33 20.38
N ASP A 352 -37.16 -6.01 20.59
CA ASP A 352 -38.33 -5.18 20.27
C ASP A 352 -38.23 -4.63 18.84
N GLU A 353 -39.07 -5.13 17.93
CA GLU A 353 -39.13 -4.67 16.55
C GLU A 353 -39.66 -3.22 16.43
N ASP A 354 -40.50 -2.80 17.37
CA ASP A 354 -41.11 -1.46 17.44
C ASP A 354 -40.45 -0.57 18.51
N ARG A 355 -39.19 -0.87 18.85
CA ARG A 355 -38.43 -0.21 19.91
C ARG A 355 -38.59 1.31 19.92
N ASN A 356 -38.89 1.84 21.11
CA ASN A 356 -39.07 3.27 21.28
C ASN A 356 -37.74 4.01 21.09
N LEU A 357 -37.71 4.96 20.14
CA LEU A 357 -36.51 5.72 19.80
C LEU A 357 -35.91 6.45 21.02
N LYS A 358 -36.76 7.06 21.84
CA LYS A 358 -36.33 7.81 23.02
C LYS A 358 -35.75 6.88 24.10
N GLU A 359 -36.39 5.73 24.31
CA GLU A 359 -35.89 4.71 25.25
C GLU A 359 -34.52 4.16 24.81
N CYS A 360 -34.30 3.98 23.51
CA CYS A 360 -33.01 3.58 22.96
C CYS A 360 -31.93 4.67 23.12
N GLU A 361 -32.27 5.93 22.84
CA GLU A 361 -31.36 7.06 23.06
C GLU A 361 -30.95 7.19 24.53
N ASP A 362 -31.92 7.11 25.44
CA ASP A 362 -31.69 7.21 26.88
C ASP A 362 -30.80 6.05 27.36
N PHE A 363 -31.04 4.83 26.87
CA PHE A 363 -30.19 3.67 27.15
C PHE A 363 -28.75 3.87 26.66
N LEU A 364 -28.55 4.25 25.39
CA LEU A 364 -27.22 4.46 24.81
C LEU A 364 -26.46 5.57 25.54
N GLN A 365 -27.16 6.65 25.90
CA GLN A 365 -26.60 7.76 26.67
C GLN A 365 -26.18 7.30 28.08
N ALA A 366 -27.07 6.62 28.81
CA ALA A 366 -26.79 6.14 30.16
C ALA A 366 -25.63 5.12 30.18
N LEU A 367 -25.60 4.19 29.22
CA LEU A 367 -24.51 3.22 29.08
C LEU A 367 -23.17 3.94 28.84
N THR A 368 -23.14 4.89 27.90
CA THR A 368 -21.93 5.66 27.57
C THR A 368 -21.43 6.47 28.78
N GLN A 369 -22.35 7.15 29.48
CA GLN A 369 -22.03 7.92 30.69
C GLN A 369 -21.47 7.01 31.80
N THR A 370 -22.11 5.86 32.03
CA THR A 370 -21.69 4.90 33.07
C THR A 370 -20.29 4.36 32.80
N ILE A 371 -19.99 4.01 31.53
CA ILE A 371 -18.63 3.60 31.12
C ILE A 371 -17.62 4.72 31.37
N CYS A 372 -17.93 5.94 30.92
CA CYS A 372 -17.04 7.08 31.09
C CYS A 372 -16.79 7.40 32.56
N GLU A 373 -17.83 7.42 33.40
CA GLU A 373 -17.73 7.64 34.85
C GLU A 373 -16.89 6.56 35.53
N LYS A 374 -17.15 5.28 35.22
CA LYS A 374 -16.42 4.14 35.80
C LYS A 374 -14.92 4.22 35.54
N PHE A 375 -14.52 4.66 34.34
CA PHE A 375 -13.12 4.84 33.95
C PHE A 375 -12.63 6.28 34.11
N ASN A 376 -13.40 7.15 34.76
CA ASN A 376 -13.08 8.57 34.98
C ASN A 376 -12.79 9.35 33.67
N LEU A 377 -13.35 8.95 32.53
CA LEU A 377 -13.16 9.62 31.25
C LEU A 377 -13.90 10.98 31.24
N PRO A 378 -13.25 12.08 30.83
CA PRO A 378 -13.82 13.43 30.92
C PRO A 378 -14.85 13.70 29.81
N LEU A 379 -15.94 12.92 29.75
CA LEU A 379 -16.99 13.04 28.75
C LEU A 379 -17.72 14.39 28.88
N GLU A 380 -17.71 15.21 27.82
CA GLU A 380 -18.49 16.45 27.78
C GLU A 380 -19.98 16.13 27.56
N LYS A 381 -20.28 15.30 26.55
CA LYS A 381 -21.64 14.85 26.24
C LYS A 381 -21.66 13.71 25.23
N VAL A 382 -22.78 12.98 25.24
CA VAL A 382 -23.21 12.11 24.13
C VAL A 382 -24.01 12.95 23.14
N VAL A 383 -23.72 12.83 21.84
CA VAL A 383 -24.38 13.60 20.78
C VAL A 383 -25.06 12.66 19.79
N PHE A 384 -26.38 12.79 19.66
CA PHE A 384 -27.12 12.10 18.59
C PHE A 384 -27.16 12.98 17.35
N PHE A 385 -26.52 12.54 16.27
CA PHE A 385 -26.54 13.23 14.98
C PHE A 385 -27.40 12.47 13.97
N ASN A 386 -27.94 13.19 12.99
CA ASN A 386 -28.72 12.61 11.91
C ASN A 386 -27.86 12.57 10.65
N LYS A 387 -27.45 11.38 10.23
CA LYS A 387 -26.81 11.17 8.93
C LYS A 387 -27.50 10.01 8.24
N GLU A 388 -28.27 10.34 7.22
CA GLU A 388 -28.96 9.34 6.40
C GLU A 388 -27.97 8.32 5.83
N PRO A 389 -28.37 7.05 5.69
CA PRO A 389 -27.54 6.01 5.09
C PRO A 389 -27.03 6.45 3.71
N SER A 390 -25.71 6.53 3.59
CA SER A 390 -25.03 6.63 2.29
C SER A 390 -24.49 5.26 1.90
N THR A 391 -23.69 5.17 0.84
CA THR A 391 -22.97 3.93 0.49
C THR A 391 -22.09 3.38 1.61
N THR A 392 -21.76 4.19 2.64
CA THR A 392 -21.07 3.75 3.86
C THR A 392 -21.86 4.24 5.09
N LEU A 393 -22.14 3.32 6.02
CA LEU A 393 -22.84 3.62 7.27
C LEU A 393 -21.83 4.18 8.29
N LEU A 394 -22.11 5.37 8.82
CA LEU A 394 -21.39 5.94 9.95
C LEU A 394 -22.24 5.72 11.20
N PHE A 395 -21.80 4.84 12.11
CA PHE A 395 -22.53 4.51 13.33
C PHE A 395 -22.21 5.48 14.47
N GLY A 396 -20.95 5.90 14.58
CA GLY A 396 -20.52 6.83 15.60
C GLY A 396 -19.11 7.36 15.33
N ALA A 397 -18.66 8.22 16.24
CA ALA A 397 -17.29 8.72 16.27
C ALA A 397 -16.99 9.33 17.64
N TYR A 398 -15.77 9.16 18.10
CA TYR A 398 -15.19 9.86 19.23
C TYR A 398 -14.33 11.05 18.78
N GLY A 399 -14.46 12.18 19.46
CA GLY A 399 -13.57 13.32 19.30
C GLY A 399 -13.92 14.50 20.21
N ASN A 400 -12.92 15.28 20.63
CA ASN A 400 -13.10 16.43 21.52
C ASN A 400 -13.94 16.10 22.78
N ASN A 401 -13.61 14.98 23.43
CA ASN A 401 -14.33 14.49 24.62
C ASN A 401 -15.84 14.26 24.41
N LYS A 402 -16.27 14.03 23.17
CA LYS A 402 -17.65 13.72 22.78
C LYS A 402 -17.72 12.36 22.13
N ILE A 403 -18.81 11.64 22.40
CA ILE A 403 -19.17 10.42 21.67
C ILE A 403 -20.42 10.75 20.86
N GLY A 404 -20.27 10.71 19.53
CA GLY A 404 -21.36 10.89 18.59
C GLY A 404 -21.97 9.54 18.19
N LEU A 405 -23.30 9.45 18.14
CA LEU A 405 -24.04 8.27 17.69
C LEU A 405 -25.05 8.66 16.60
N ASN A 406 -25.17 7.83 15.56
CA ASN A 406 -26.07 8.10 14.45
C ASN A 406 -27.50 7.68 14.79
N ARG A 407 -28.34 8.68 15.03
CA ARG A 407 -29.75 8.52 15.40
C ARG A 407 -30.57 7.77 14.35
N CYS A 408 -30.29 7.98 13.06
CA CYS A 408 -31.03 7.36 11.96
C CYS A 408 -30.92 5.83 11.95
N LEU A 409 -29.89 5.27 12.60
CA LEU A 409 -29.60 3.83 12.63
C LEU A 409 -30.14 3.14 13.91
N ILE A 410 -30.72 3.88 14.85
CA ILE A 410 -31.19 3.31 16.13
C ILE A 410 -32.24 2.23 15.92
N LYS A 411 -33.20 2.46 15.03
CA LYS A 411 -34.29 1.49 14.81
C LYS A 411 -33.84 0.24 14.05
N THR A 412 -32.92 0.39 13.09
CA THR A 412 -32.53 -0.67 12.16
C THR A 412 -31.25 -1.41 12.55
N HIS A 413 -30.40 -0.80 13.38
CA HIS A 413 -29.07 -1.34 13.74
C HIS A 413 -28.71 -1.06 15.20
N PHE A 414 -29.68 -1.21 16.11
CA PHE A 414 -29.49 -0.93 17.54
C PHE A 414 -28.29 -1.69 18.14
N GLU A 415 -28.16 -2.98 17.84
CA GLU A 415 -27.06 -3.82 18.33
C GLU A 415 -25.69 -3.26 17.90
N THR A 416 -25.56 -2.86 16.63
CA THR A 416 -24.32 -2.25 16.11
C THR A 416 -24.02 -0.91 16.77
N LEU A 417 -25.03 -0.12 17.13
CA LEU A 417 -24.83 1.12 17.88
C LEU A 417 -24.36 0.87 19.32
N VAL A 418 -24.82 -0.19 19.97
CA VAL A 418 -24.31 -0.60 21.29
C VAL A 418 -22.85 -1.03 21.18
N LYS A 419 -22.48 -1.80 20.15
CA LYS A 419 -21.06 -2.13 19.86
C LYS A 419 -20.22 -0.86 19.66
N THR A 420 -20.75 0.08 18.88
CA THR A 420 -20.11 1.38 18.63
C THR A 420 -19.83 2.14 19.93
N VAL A 421 -20.71 2.08 20.94
CA VAL A 421 -20.42 2.69 22.26
C VAL A 421 -19.15 2.11 22.87
N PHE A 422 -18.97 0.79 22.86
CA PHE A 422 -17.76 0.17 23.40
C PHE A 422 -16.50 0.53 22.61
N HIS A 423 -16.60 0.57 21.28
CA HIS A 423 -15.52 0.96 20.38
C HIS A 423 -15.06 2.40 20.63
N GLU A 424 -15.98 3.35 20.60
CA GLU A 424 -15.67 4.77 20.80
C GLU A 424 -15.20 5.08 22.23
N CYS A 425 -15.76 4.40 23.24
CA CYS A 425 -15.25 4.51 24.62
C CYS A 425 -13.83 3.95 24.75
N ARG A 426 -13.47 2.89 24.01
CA ARG A 426 -12.10 2.35 24.04
C ARG A 426 -11.12 3.31 23.39
N HIS A 427 -11.48 3.96 22.28
CA HIS A 427 -10.70 5.07 21.72
C HIS A 427 -10.46 6.18 22.75
N PHE A 428 -11.51 6.59 23.47
CA PHE A 428 -11.40 7.61 24.52
C PHE A 428 -10.51 7.15 25.69
N TYR A 429 -10.62 5.89 26.11
CA TYR A 429 -9.78 5.31 27.14
C TYR A 429 -8.29 5.31 26.74
N ILE A 430 -7.99 4.86 25.52
CA ILE A 430 -6.62 4.86 24.96
C ILE A 430 -6.07 6.28 24.93
N GLU A 431 -6.85 7.26 24.44
CA GLU A 431 -6.42 8.66 24.42
C GLU A 431 -6.03 9.17 25.81
N LYS A 432 -6.79 8.82 26.84
CA LYS A 432 -6.55 9.29 28.20
C LYS A 432 -5.35 8.60 28.85
N TYR A 433 -5.21 7.29 28.69
CA TYR A 433 -4.31 6.49 29.52
C TYR A 433 -3.05 6.02 28.80
N TYR A 434 -3.03 5.97 27.46
CA TYR A 434 -1.88 5.46 26.71
C TYR A 434 -0.91 6.59 26.36
N HIS A 435 0.38 6.33 26.52
CA HIS A 435 1.43 7.31 26.22
C HIS A 435 2.78 6.65 25.87
N ARG A 436 3.71 7.43 25.30
CA ARG A 436 5.01 6.96 24.79
C ARG A 436 5.93 6.20 25.76
N HIS A 437 5.73 6.32 27.07
CA HIS A 437 6.60 5.73 28.11
C HIS A 437 5.97 4.51 28.79
N MET A 438 4.99 3.87 28.14
CA MET A 438 4.39 2.63 28.62
C MET A 438 5.19 1.41 28.15
N ASP A 439 4.65 0.22 28.40
CA ASP A 439 5.09 -0.99 27.73
C ASP A 439 5.01 -0.86 26.19
N ALA A 440 5.69 -1.78 25.50
CA ALA A 440 5.87 -1.66 24.07
C ALA A 440 4.56 -1.77 23.27
N LEU A 441 3.60 -2.60 23.68
CA LEU A 441 2.32 -2.75 22.98
C LEU A 441 1.41 -1.53 23.22
N SER A 442 1.35 -1.02 24.44
CA SER A 442 0.58 0.21 24.74
C SER A 442 1.17 1.42 24.02
N SER A 443 2.50 1.53 23.96
CA SER A 443 3.17 2.58 23.20
C SER A 443 2.90 2.47 21.69
N TYR A 444 2.79 1.25 21.17
CA TYR A 444 2.48 1.01 19.76
C TYR A 444 1.08 1.46 19.38
N VAL A 445 0.09 1.15 20.22
CA VAL A 445 -1.28 1.69 20.07
C VAL A 445 -1.28 3.22 20.13
N PHE A 446 -0.54 3.81 21.08
CA PHE A 446 -0.42 5.27 21.20
C PHE A 446 0.17 5.94 19.96
N TYR A 447 1.27 5.41 19.43
CA TYR A 447 1.90 5.95 18.23
C TYR A 447 1.03 5.75 17.00
N SER A 448 0.42 4.58 16.84
CA SER A 448 -0.52 4.29 15.74
C SER A 448 -1.64 5.32 15.64
N ARG A 449 -2.21 5.75 16.77
CA ARG A 449 -3.22 6.82 16.81
C ARG A 449 -2.71 8.14 16.21
N LYS A 450 -1.44 8.46 16.41
CA LYS A 450 -0.80 9.67 15.89
C LYS A 450 -0.35 9.51 14.44
N THR A 451 0.00 8.29 14.04
CA THR A 451 0.39 7.90 12.68
C THR A 451 -0.75 7.18 11.95
N TYR A 452 -1.91 7.83 11.96
CA TYR A 452 -3.17 7.29 11.46
C TYR A 452 -3.23 7.20 9.92
N ILE A 453 -3.80 6.12 9.39
CA ILE A 453 -3.98 5.90 7.93
C ILE A 453 -5.46 5.70 7.54
N ASP A 454 -5.98 6.50 6.60
CA ASP A 454 -7.37 6.44 6.07
C ASP A 454 -7.49 7.03 4.66
N GLU A 455 -6.47 6.87 3.83
CA GLU A 455 -6.59 7.26 2.42
C GLU A 455 -6.59 6.04 1.51
N ARG A 456 -7.66 5.96 0.71
CA ARG A 456 -7.99 4.78 -0.07
C ARG A 456 -7.08 4.58 -1.26
N VAL A 457 -6.58 5.62 -1.90
CA VAL A 457 -5.64 5.51 -3.02
C VAL A 457 -4.29 5.00 -2.53
N ILE A 458 -3.69 5.64 -1.53
CA ILE A 458 -2.32 5.33 -1.08
C ILE A 458 -2.26 4.01 -0.32
N PHE A 459 -3.31 3.67 0.41
CA PHE A 459 -3.35 2.46 1.22
C PHE A 459 -4.30 1.38 0.68
N ASN A 460 -4.78 1.49 -0.57
CA ASN A 460 -5.68 0.48 -1.16
C ASN A 460 -5.07 -0.92 -1.19
N GLY A 461 -3.76 -0.97 -1.43
CA GLY A 461 -3.00 -2.20 -1.51
C GLY A 461 -3.03 -3.00 -0.21
N PHE A 462 -3.21 -2.35 0.93
CA PHE A 462 -3.20 -2.99 2.25
C PHE A 462 -4.58 -3.51 2.61
N HIS A 463 -4.74 -4.81 2.43
CA HIS A 463 -5.91 -5.51 2.91
C HIS A 463 -5.59 -6.81 3.61
N LYS A 464 -6.33 -7.07 4.69
CA LYS A 464 -6.25 -8.34 5.42
C LYS A 464 -7.51 -9.16 5.17
N PHE A 465 -7.31 -10.41 4.80
CA PHE A 465 -8.40 -11.34 4.55
C PHE A 465 -9.01 -11.78 5.87
N CYS A 466 -10.30 -11.53 6.04
CA CYS A 466 -11.04 -11.98 7.21
C CYS A 466 -11.56 -13.42 7.01
N ASP A 467 -10.95 -14.37 7.71
CA ASP A 467 -11.46 -15.74 7.80
C ASP A 467 -12.41 -15.95 8.99
N CYS A 468 -12.99 -17.15 9.12
CA CYS A 468 -13.93 -17.48 10.21
C CYS A 468 -13.30 -17.37 11.61
N SER A 469 -12.00 -17.61 11.75
CA SER A 469 -11.30 -17.52 13.05
C SER A 469 -11.14 -16.06 13.47
N GLN A 470 -10.88 -15.16 12.50
CA GLN A 470 -10.70 -13.73 12.73
C GLN A 470 -12.02 -12.96 12.80
N LYS A 471 -13.06 -13.38 12.06
CA LYS A 471 -14.42 -12.83 12.16
C LYS A 471 -14.89 -12.77 13.61
N ASN A 472 -14.56 -13.83 14.34
CA ASN A 472 -14.89 -13.97 15.73
C ASN A 472 -14.12 -13.02 16.66
N LEU A 473 -13.02 -12.42 16.22
CA LEU A 473 -12.20 -11.56 17.07
C LEU A 473 -12.47 -10.07 16.84
N VAL A 474 -12.84 -9.66 15.63
CA VAL A 474 -12.97 -8.22 15.26
C VAL A 474 -14.21 -7.90 14.40
N ASP A 475 -15.18 -8.82 14.35
CA ASP A 475 -16.44 -8.72 13.60
C ASP A 475 -16.29 -8.25 12.15
N CYS A 476 -15.20 -8.66 11.51
CA CYS A 476 -14.95 -8.39 10.10
C CYS A 476 -15.88 -9.23 9.20
N ILE A 477 -16.12 -8.77 7.97
CA ILE A 477 -16.96 -9.51 7.04
C ILE A 477 -16.16 -10.69 6.46
N ILE A 478 -16.64 -11.93 6.70
CA ILE A 478 -15.98 -13.15 6.18
C ILE A 478 -15.78 -13.05 4.67
N ASN A 479 -14.63 -13.49 4.19
CA ASN A 479 -14.27 -13.49 2.78
C ASN A 479 -14.22 -12.09 2.16
N ARG A 480 -14.08 -11.04 2.98
CA ARG A 480 -13.82 -9.68 2.52
C ARG A 480 -12.49 -9.16 3.05
N ASN A 481 -11.95 -8.24 2.25
CA ASN A 481 -10.75 -7.48 2.52
C ASN A 481 -11.08 -6.34 3.49
N GLN A 482 -10.42 -6.35 4.64
CA GLN A 482 -10.37 -5.19 5.53
C GLN A 482 -9.41 -4.17 4.93
N ASN A 483 -9.75 -2.88 4.93
CA ASN A 483 -8.84 -1.86 4.42
C ASN A 483 -7.74 -1.52 5.45
N ALA A 484 -6.77 -0.72 5.03
CA ALA A 484 -5.62 -0.32 5.85
C ALA A 484 -5.99 0.40 7.17
N TYR A 485 -7.10 1.13 7.18
CA TYR A 485 -7.59 1.80 8.39
C TYR A 485 -7.99 0.78 9.47
N GLU A 486 -8.51 -0.39 9.09
CA GLU A 486 -9.00 -1.41 10.04
C GLU A 486 -7.91 -2.34 10.60
N ILE A 487 -6.69 -2.27 10.06
CA ILE A 487 -5.56 -3.09 10.51
C ILE A 487 -4.62 -2.35 11.45
N GLN A 488 -4.71 -1.01 11.52
CA GLN A 488 -3.84 -0.23 12.40
C GLN A 488 -4.17 -0.48 13.88
N PRO A 489 -3.15 -0.57 14.75
CA PRO A 489 -3.31 -0.91 16.18
C PRO A 489 -4.39 -0.15 16.94
N ASN A 490 -4.47 1.17 16.74
CA ASN A 490 -5.42 2.02 17.46
C ASN A 490 -6.87 1.82 17.03
N GLU A 491 -7.13 1.17 15.90
CA GLU A 491 -8.48 0.77 15.47
C GLU A 491 -8.71 -0.73 15.71
N ARG A 492 -7.66 -1.53 15.56
CA ARG A 492 -7.70 -2.99 15.72
C ARG A 492 -8.01 -3.42 17.16
N ASP A 493 -7.43 -2.74 18.15
CA ASP A 493 -7.70 -2.99 19.58
C ASP A 493 -9.17 -2.67 19.95
N PRO A 494 -9.73 -1.48 19.64
CA PRO A 494 -11.15 -1.20 19.87
C PRO A 494 -12.11 -2.22 19.25
N ARG A 495 -11.85 -2.70 18.04
CA ARG A 495 -12.66 -3.74 17.36
C ARG A 495 -12.64 -5.07 18.10
N TYR A 496 -11.49 -5.43 18.65
CA TYR A 496 -11.37 -6.61 19.49
C TYR A 496 -12.20 -6.44 20.76
N VAL A 497 -12.03 -5.31 21.45
CA VAL A 497 -12.72 -5.00 22.71
C VAL A 497 -14.23 -4.97 22.53
N GLU A 498 -14.76 -4.27 21.51
CA GLU A 498 -16.19 -4.23 21.25
C GLU A 498 -16.75 -5.63 20.96
N THR A 499 -16.02 -6.45 20.21
CA THR A 499 -16.48 -7.78 19.80
C THR A 499 -16.48 -8.73 20.99
N PHE A 500 -15.45 -8.65 21.83
CA PHE A 500 -15.34 -9.43 23.05
C PHE A 500 -16.45 -9.09 24.05
N ILE A 501 -16.73 -7.81 24.28
CA ILE A 501 -17.82 -7.37 25.17
C ILE A 501 -19.19 -7.76 24.59
N ALA A 502 -19.41 -7.53 23.29
CA ALA A 502 -20.69 -7.81 22.64
C ALA A 502 -21.10 -9.28 22.68
N ARG A 503 -20.15 -10.21 22.75
CA ARG A 503 -20.43 -11.65 22.94
C ARG A 503 -20.95 -12.01 24.32
N ASN A 504 -20.75 -11.11 25.28
CA ASN A 504 -21.16 -11.26 26.66
C ASN A 504 -22.42 -10.43 26.98
N LEU A 505 -22.94 -9.67 26.02
CA LEU A 505 -24.31 -9.14 26.01
C LEU A 505 -25.29 -10.26 25.67
#